data_AF-A0A953XJX8-F1
#
_entry.id   AF-A0A953XJX8-F1
#
_cell.length_a   1.000
_cell.length_b   1.000
_cell.length_c   1.000
_cell.angle_alpha   90.00
_cell.angle_beta   90.00
_cell.angle_gamma   90.00
#
_symmetry.space_group_name_H-M   'P 1'
#
loop_
_entity.id
_entity.type
_entity.pdbx_description
1 polymer ?
#
loop_
_entity_poly.entity_id
_entity_poly.type
_entity_poly.pdbx_seq_one_letter_code
_entity_poly.pdbx_strand_id
1 'polypeptide(L)'
;MAGKAQVDPPGGYEAAANAQRLHRNWLLSLPAIVLLLIGASGPLLIVLVYSFLHPGDYGGVIWKPTLDAWFKIFFSVDIFDETVHLADAHLSIFWRSVKLSLLTTLITFG
;
A
#
# COMPACT_ATOMS: atom_id res chain seq x y z
N MET A 1 -28.12 32.17 -47.44
CA MET A 1 -28.71 31.40 -46.31
C MET A 1 -28.54 29.92 -46.61
N ALA A 2 -27.40 29.33 -46.28
CA ALA A 2 -27.20 27.87 -46.33
C ALA A 2 -26.11 27.52 -45.32
N GLY A 3 -26.52 27.22 -44.08
CA GLY A 3 -25.62 26.73 -43.04
C GLY A 3 -25.08 25.38 -43.49
N LYS A 4 -23.75 25.24 -43.51
CA LYS A 4 -23.11 23.96 -43.81
C LYS A 4 -23.50 22.99 -42.70
N ALA A 5 -24.26 21.96 -43.03
CA ALA A 5 -24.44 20.81 -42.16
C ALA A 5 -23.07 20.13 -42.02
N GLN A 6 -22.39 20.43 -40.92
CA GLN A 6 -21.20 19.71 -40.47
C GLN A 6 -21.66 18.28 -40.13
N VAL A 7 -21.40 17.35 -41.03
CA VAL A 7 -21.64 15.93 -40.78
C VAL A 7 -20.45 15.43 -39.98
N ASP A 8 -20.62 15.32 -38.66
CA ASP A 8 -19.59 14.72 -37.80
C ASP A 8 -19.38 13.25 -38.19
N PRO A 9 -18.12 12.78 -38.23
CA PRO A 9 -17.81 11.41 -38.61
C PRO A 9 -18.48 10.40 -37.65
N PRO A 10 -18.94 9.23 -38.14
CA PRO A 10 -19.53 8.19 -37.31
C PRO A 10 -18.49 7.72 -36.28
N GLY A 11 -18.71 8.09 -35.01
CA GLY A 11 -17.79 7.82 -33.89
C GLY A 11 -17.48 9.03 -33.00
N GLY A 12 -17.61 10.26 -33.50
CA GLY A 12 -17.36 11.48 -32.70
C GLY A 12 -18.38 11.68 -31.57
N TYR A 13 -19.65 11.40 -31.85
CA TYR A 13 -20.74 11.48 -30.87
C TYR A 13 -20.65 10.35 -29.82
N GLU A 14 -20.17 9.16 -30.19
CA GLU A 14 -20.01 8.03 -29.28
C GLU A 14 -18.87 8.26 -28.29
N ALA A 15 -17.75 8.81 -28.75
CA ALA A 15 -16.61 9.16 -27.90
C ALA A 15 -16.99 10.22 -26.85
N ALA A 16 -17.70 11.28 -27.25
CA ALA A 16 -18.17 12.33 -26.33
C ALA A 16 -19.17 11.79 -25.30
N ALA A 17 -20.12 10.95 -25.74
CA ALA A 17 -21.07 10.29 -24.85
C ALA A 17 -20.38 9.33 -23.86
N ASN A 18 -19.34 8.61 -24.30
CA ASN A 18 -18.59 7.70 -23.45
C ASN A 18 -17.75 8.44 -22.38
N ALA A 19 -17.11 9.56 -22.75
CA ALA A 19 -16.37 10.39 -21.80
C ALA A 19 -17.28 10.95 -20.69
N GLN A 20 -18.52 11.34 -21.02
CA GLN A 20 -19.51 11.78 -20.04
C GLN A 20 -19.98 10.64 -19.14
N ARG A 21 -20.15 9.43 -19.68
CA ARG A 21 -20.51 8.22 -18.92
C ARG A 21 -19.43 7.84 -17.93
N LEU A 22 -18.15 7.88 -18.33
CA LEU A 22 -17.03 7.58 -17.45
C LEU A 22 -16.97 8.54 -16.25
N HIS A 23 -17.07 9.85 -16.50
CA HIS A 23 -17.09 10.85 -15.44
C HIS A 23 -18.28 10.64 -14.50
N ARG A 24 -19.49 10.44 -15.05
CA ARG A 24 -20.67 10.19 -14.24
C ARG A 24 -20.55 8.93 -13.40
N ASN A 25 -20.06 7.83 -13.98
CA ASN A 25 -19.84 6.59 -13.25
C ASN A 25 -18.79 6.76 -12.14
N TRP A 26 -17.70 7.50 -12.39
CA TRP A 26 -16.72 7.85 -11.37
C TRP A 26 -17.32 8.67 -10.23
N LEU A 27 -18.12 9.70 -10.55
CA LEU A 27 -18.84 10.50 -9.56
C LEU A 27 -19.82 9.66 -8.72
N LEU A 28 -20.48 8.68 -9.33
CA LEU A 28 -21.41 7.77 -8.65
C LEU A 28 -20.69 6.72 -7.77
N SER A 29 -19.49 6.28 -8.16
CA SER A 29 -18.69 5.32 -7.39
C SER A 29 -17.76 5.96 -6.36
N LEU A 30 -17.49 7.26 -6.47
CA LEU A 30 -16.66 8.04 -5.54
C LEU A 30 -17.04 7.83 -4.06
N PRO A 31 -18.33 7.93 -3.64
CA PRO A 31 -18.68 7.73 -2.24
C PRO A 31 -18.38 6.31 -1.74
N ALA A 32 -18.60 5.29 -2.57
CA ALA A 32 -18.28 3.91 -2.22
C ALA A 32 -16.77 3.70 -2.09
N ILE A 33 -15.97 4.26 -3.02
CA ILE A 33 -14.51 4.18 -2.97
C ILE A 33 -13.96 4.89 -1.74
N VAL A 34 -14.48 6.07 -1.37
CA VAL A 34 -14.06 6.81 -0.18
C VAL A 34 -14.33 6.00 1.09
N LEU A 35 -15.52 5.41 1.21
CA LEU A 35 -15.85 4.55 2.35
C LEU A 35 -14.94 3.32 2.43
N LEU A 36 -14.66 2.67 1.30
CA LEU A 36 -13.73 1.54 1.24
C LEU A 36 -12.30 1.95 1.61
N LEU A 37 -11.84 3.10 1.12
CA LEU A 37 -10.53 3.65 1.43
C LEU A 37 -10.40 3.89 2.92
N ILE A 38 -11.35 4.61 3.52
CA ILE A 38 -11.33 4.94 4.95
C ILE A 38 -11.43 3.66 5.79
N GLY A 39 -12.35 2.75 5.44
CA GLY A 39 -12.57 1.51 6.15
C GLY A 39 -11.35 0.58 6.10
N ALA A 40 -10.69 0.46 4.95
CA ALA A 40 -9.48 -0.34 4.80
C ALA A 40 -8.23 0.35 5.39
N SER A 41 -8.13 1.69 5.27
CA SER A 41 -6.98 2.45 5.77
C SER A 41 -6.99 2.61 7.28
N GLY A 42 -8.16 2.59 7.93
CA GLY A 42 -8.28 2.79 9.37
C GLY A 42 -7.40 1.84 10.19
N PRO A 43 -7.55 0.51 10.04
CA PRO A 43 -6.69 -0.46 10.72
C PRO A 43 -5.22 -0.32 10.34
N LEU A 44 -4.93 -0.03 9.06
CA LEU A 44 -3.57 0.11 8.57
C LEU A 44 -2.86 1.32 9.19
N LEU A 45 -3.57 2.44 9.36
CA LEU A 45 -3.06 3.64 10.03
C LEU A 45 -2.75 3.38 11.51
N ILE A 46 -3.58 2.59 12.19
CA ILE A 46 -3.32 2.20 13.58
C ILE A 46 -2.01 1.41 13.66
N VAL A 47 -1.83 0.39 12.82
CA VAL A 47 -0.59 -0.40 12.76
C VAL A 47 0.61 0.48 12.42
N LEU A 48 0.46 1.41 11.47
CA LEU A 48 1.51 2.33 11.07
C LEU A 48 1.96 3.22 12.23
N VAL A 49 1.02 3.85 12.95
CA VAL A 49 1.34 4.67 14.12
C VAL A 49 2.04 3.82 15.18
N TYR A 50 1.48 2.67 15.54
CA TYR A 50 2.06 1.78 16.55
C TYR A 50 3.46 1.27 16.17
N SER A 51 3.76 1.12 14.88
CA SER A 51 5.09 0.71 14.41
C SER A 51 6.21 1.71 14.73
N PHE A 52 5.86 2.96 15.06
CA PHE A 52 6.83 3.99 15.46
C PHE A 52 6.79 4.31 16.96
N LEU A 53 5.88 3.71 17.74
CA LEU A 53 5.75 3.98 19.16
C LEU A 53 6.51 2.93 19.99
N HIS A 54 7.07 3.37 21.11
CA HIS A 54 7.77 2.48 22.04
C HIS A 54 6.76 1.63 22.84
N PRO A 55 6.94 0.30 22.94
CA PRO A 55 6.10 -0.53 23.79
C PRO A 55 6.33 -0.17 25.27
N GLY A 56 5.26 0.01 26.05
CA GLY A 56 5.39 0.36 27.48
C GLY A 56 5.79 -0.84 28.35
N ASP A 57 6.56 -0.57 29.41
CA ASP A 57 7.16 -1.60 30.30
C ASP A 57 6.14 -2.53 30.99
N TYR A 58 4.91 -2.05 31.23
CA TYR A 58 3.84 -2.78 31.90
C TYR A 58 2.57 -2.94 31.03
N GLY A 59 2.71 -2.77 29.72
CA GLY A 59 1.61 -2.82 28.75
C GLY A 59 1.21 -1.43 28.22
N GLY A 60 0.60 -1.42 27.03
CA GLY A 60 0.27 -0.20 26.30
C GLY A 60 1.42 0.33 25.45
N VAL A 61 1.26 1.55 24.93
CA VAL A 61 2.25 2.25 24.10
C VAL A 61 2.58 3.59 24.73
N ILE A 62 3.86 3.92 24.73
CA ILE A 62 4.35 5.23 25.13
C ILE A 62 4.41 6.08 23.85
N TRP A 63 3.84 7.28 23.89
CA TRP A 63 3.89 8.27 22.80
C TRP A 63 5.28 8.93 22.67
N LYS A 64 6.31 8.09 22.57
CA LYS A 64 7.69 8.47 22.27
C LYS A 64 8.04 7.83 20.92
N PRO A 65 8.20 8.63 19.85
CA PRO A 65 8.64 8.13 18.56
C PRO A 65 10.00 7.45 18.70
N THR A 66 10.11 6.21 18.25
CA THR A 66 11.36 5.43 18.28
C THR A 66 11.51 4.61 17.00
N LEU A 67 12.76 4.44 16.57
CA LEU A 67 13.15 3.54 15.48
C LEU A 67 13.74 2.22 16.00
N ASP A 68 13.77 2.02 17.33
CA ASP A 68 14.35 0.81 17.93
C ASP A 68 13.60 -0.45 17.50
N ALA A 69 12.28 -0.35 17.31
CA ALA A 69 11.47 -1.45 16.79
C ALA A 69 11.92 -1.88 15.38
N TRP A 70 12.28 -0.92 14.52
CA TRP A 70 12.78 -1.18 13.18
C TRP A 70 14.21 -1.74 13.20
N PHE A 71 15.05 -1.25 14.11
CA PHE A 71 16.40 -1.78 14.31
C PHE A 71 16.35 -3.26 14.72
N LYS A 72 15.43 -3.63 15.61
CA LYS A 72 15.22 -5.01 16.08
C LYS A 72 14.78 -6.01 15.00
N ILE A 73 14.25 -5.54 13.86
CA ILE A 73 13.88 -6.42 12.73
C ILE A 73 15.12 -6.95 12.03
N PHE A 74 16.18 -6.15 11.94
CA PHE A 74 17.41 -6.49 11.25
C PHE A 74 18.52 -6.96 12.21
N PHE A 75 18.50 -6.50 13.45
CA PHE A 75 19.53 -6.73 14.46
C PHE A 75 18.91 -7.29 15.75
N SER A 76 19.43 -8.39 16.24
CA SER A 76 19.08 -8.93 17.56
C SER A 76 20.21 -8.60 18.54
N VAL A 77 19.91 -7.85 19.59
CA VAL A 77 20.84 -7.66 20.72
C VAL A 77 20.71 -8.87 21.63
N ASP A 78 21.82 -9.58 21.85
CA ASP A 78 21.83 -10.70 22.79
C ASP A 78 21.69 -10.17 24.23
N ILE A 79 20.72 -10.71 24.96
CA ILE A 79 20.40 -10.35 26.35
C ILE A 79 21.44 -10.84 27.37
N PHE A 80 22.39 -11.69 26.96
CA PHE A 80 23.43 -12.24 27.84
C PHE A 80 24.79 -11.58 27.65
N ASP A 81 25.11 -11.07 26.46
CA ASP A 81 26.45 -10.55 26.12
C ASP A 81 26.48 -9.11 25.56
N GLU A 82 25.33 -8.43 25.45
CA GLU A 82 25.19 -7.08 24.85
C GLU A 82 25.81 -6.94 23.44
N THR A 83 26.15 -8.04 22.77
CA THR A 83 26.69 -8.07 21.43
C THR A 83 25.57 -7.94 20.41
N VAL A 84 25.76 -7.02 19.46
CA VAL A 84 24.83 -6.81 18.35
C VAL A 84 25.09 -7.91 17.32
N HIS A 85 24.20 -8.90 17.28
CA HIS A 85 24.21 -9.91 16.22
C HIS A 85 23.17 -9.55 15.15
N LEU A 86 23.48 -9.83 13.89
CA LEU A 86 22.45 -9.78 12.86
C LEU A 86 21.34 -10.76 13.24
N ALA A 87 20.08 -10.38 13.06
CA ALA A 87 18.93 -11.25 13.27
C ALA A 87 18.86 -12.31 12.14
N ASP A 88 19.94 -13.05 11.90
CA ASP A 88 20.16 -13.93 10.75
C ASP A 88 19.04 -14.98 10.61
N ALA A 89 18.46 -15.43 11.73
CA ALA A 89 17.32 -16.34 11.73
C ALA A 89 16.07 -15.71 11.08
N HIS A 90 15.75 -14.46 11.39
CA HIS A 90 14.59 -13.76 10.82
C HIS A 90 14.86 -13.29 9.39
N LEU A 91 16.06 -12.79 9.13
CA LEU A 91 16.45 -12.27 7.83
C LEU A 91 16.58 -13.39 6.78
N SER A 92 17.07 -14.58 7.17
CA SER A 92 17.15 -15.73 6.26
C SER A 92 15.77 -16.25 5.82
N ILE A 93 14.77 -16.22 6.69
CA ILE A 93 13.39 -16.58 6.37
C ILE A 93 12.78 -15.55 5.40
N PHE A 94 12.94 -14.27 5.71
CA PHE A 94 12.50 -13.19 4.82
C PHE A 94 13.12 -13.33 3.43
N TRP A 95 14.43 -13.57 3.36
CA TRP A 95 15.16 -13.71 2.11
C TRP A 95 14.71 -14.92 1.27
N ARG A 96 14.39 -16.04 1.92
CA ARG A 96 13.80 -17.21 1.24
C ARG A 96 12.48 -16.86 0.55
N SER A 97 11.59 -16.14 1.24
CA SER A 97 10.30 -15.73 0.67
C SER A 97 10.45 -14.71 -0.47
N VAL A 98 11.35 -13.74 -0.33
CA VAL A 98 11.67 -12.77 -1.40
C VAL A 98 12.16 -13.49 -2.65
N LYS A 99 13.13 -14.41 -2.50
CA LYS A 99 13.68 -15.20 -3.61
C LYS A 99 12.60 -16.02 -4.31
N LEU A 100 11.73 -16.69 -3.56
CA LEU A 100 10.63 -17.47 -4.12
C LEU A 100 9.65 -16.58 -4.90
N SER A 101 9.23 -15.45 -4.32
CA SER A 101 8.30 -14.53 -4.99
C SER A 101 8.84 -14.00 -6.32
N LEU A 102 10.09 -13.52 -6.33
CA LEU A 102 10.73 -13.00 -7.54
C LEU A 102 10.94 -14.09 -8.60
N LEU A 103 11.38 -15.27 -8.19
CA LEU A 103 11.59 -16.39 -9.10
C LEU A 103 10.27 -16.83 -9.75
N THR A 104 9.19 -16.94 -8.97
CA THR A 104 7.87 -17.27 -9.50
C THR A 104 7.37 -16.19 -10.46
N THR A 105 7.52 -14.89 -10.13
CA THR A 105 7.15 -13.79 -11.03
C THR A 105 7.93 -13.83 -12.33
N LEU A 106 9.25 -13.99 -12.26
CA LEU A 106 10.10 -14.07 -13.45
C LEU A 106 9.76 -15.26 -14.34
N ILE A 107 9.49 -16.43 -13.76
CA ILE A 107 9.04 -17.62 -14.52
C ILE A 107 7.66 -17.40 -15.14
N THR A 108 6.78 -16.66 -14.47
CA THR A 108 5.40 -16.45 -14.96
C THR A 108 5.35 -15.45 -16.12
N PHE A 109 6.22 -14.44 -16.09
CA PHE A 109 6.24 -13.34 -17.07
C PHE A 109 7.36 -13.42 -18.11
N GLY A 110 8.31 -14.36 -17.97
CA GLY A 110 9.42 -14.60 -18.89
C GLY A 110 9.18 -15.81 -19.77
#